data_AF-A0A1Q3KPL7-F1
#
_entry.id   AF-A0A1Q3KPL7-F1
#
_cell.length_a   1.000
_cell.length_b   1.000
_cell.length_c   1.000
_cell.angle_alpha   90.00
_cell.angle_beta   90.00
_cell.angle_gamma   90.00
#
_symmetry.space_group_name_H-M   'P 1'
#
loop_
_entity.id
_entity.type
_entity.pdbx_description
1 polymer ?
#
loop_
_entity_poly.entity_id
_entity_poly.type
_entity_poly.pdbx_seq_one_letter_code
_entity_poly.pdbx_strand_id
1 'polypeptide(L)'
;MKAAAFDMDVPLDERRIIVRYGDDGVEMVELPWGLRPKEPGGRPFNLVRGEGRTFPSHRCLVPASEFRLAHRGQRYAFSLADGDWFYFASIWRPASAGWPEAYAILTVAANAEVARYHDRQMAVLRRRQRMEWLDLSRPEDELLRPLPRGAFRVERLFTQPAPKHQEPRPTA
;
A
#
# COMPACT_ATOMS: atom_id res chain seq x y z
N MET A 1 14.52 -10.32 -5.34
CA MET A 1 13.10 -10.13 -4.91
C MET A 1 12.35 -9.52 -6.07
N LYS A 2 11.24 -10.13 -6.52
CA LYS A 2 10.30 -9.52 -7.45
C LYS A 2 9.19 -8.89 -6.62
N ALA A 3 9.01 -7.57 -6.70
CA ALA A 3 7.88 -6.92 -6.06
C ALA A 3 6.60 -7.23 -6.85
N ALA A 4 5.50 -7.41 -6.14
CA ALA A 4 4.20 -7.70 -6.75
C ALA A 4 3.38 -6.42 -6.95
N ALA A 5 2.39 -6.50 -7.84
CA ALA A 5 1.39 -5.45 -7.96
C ALA A 5 0.54 -5.38 -6.69
N PHE A 6 0.25 -4.17 -6.21
CA PHE A 6 -0.59 -3.96 -5.05
C PHE A 6 -1.95 -3.42 -5.48
N ASP A 7 -3.00 -4.19 -5.21
CA ASP A 7 -4.37 -3.78 -5.46
C ASP A 7 -4.95 -3.10 -4.22
N MET A 8 -5.40 -1.85 -4.34
CA MET A 8 -5.90 -1.07 -3.21
C MET A 8 -7.36 -1.40 -2.83
N ASP A 9 -8.08 -2.15 -3.67
CA ASP A 9 -9.48 -2.53 -3.46
C ASP A 9 -9.62 -3.97 -2.89
N VAL A 10 -8.53 -4.58 -2.43
CA VAL A 10 -8.57 -5.88 -1.75
C VAL A 10 -9.22 -5.77 -0.37
N PRO A 11 -9.84 -6.86 0.13
CA PRO A 11 -10.42 -6.90 1.47
C PRO A 11 -9.40 -6.53 2.57
N LEU A 12 -9.92 -5.97 3.66
CA LEU A 12 -9.21 -5.93 4.93
C LEU A 12 -8.90 -7.35 5.35
N ASP A 13 -7.68 -7.61 5.83
CA ASP A 13 -7.08 -8.92 6.15
C ASP A 13 -6.18 -9.53 5.06
N GLU A 14 -6.20 -8.98 3.84
CA GLU A 14 -5.34 -9.46 2.77
C GLU A 14 -3.88 -9.44 3.22
N ARG A 15 -3.24 -10.60 3.12
CA ARG A 15 -1.89 -10.79 3.64
C ARG A 15 -0.85 -10.38 2.60
N ARG A 16 0.17 -9.67 3.08
CA ARG A 16 1.28 -9.19 2.25
C ARG A 16 2.58 -9.27 3.02
N ILE A 17 3.65 -9.50 2.27
CA ILE A 17 5.01 -9.38 2.79
C ILE A 17 5.27 -7.91 3.12
N ILE A 18 5.74 -7.66 4.34
CA ILE A 18 6.25 -6.38 4.80
C ILE A 18 7.71 -6.55 5.24
N VAL A 19 8.47 -5.47 5.20
CA VAL A 19 9.83 -5.37 5.74
C VAL A 19 9.78 -4.50 6.99
N ARG A 20 10.26 -5.01 8.12
CA ARG A 20 10.29 -4.29 9.41
C ARG A 20 11.55 -4.63 10.19
N TYR A 21 11.79 -3.90 11.27
CA TYR A 21 12.70 -4.37 12.32
C TYR A 21 11.99 -5.43 13.18
N GLY A 22 12.66 -6.57 13.33
CA GLY A 22 12.42 -7.59 14.37
C GLY A 22 13.59 -7.64 15.35
N ASP A 23 13.67 -8.69 16.16
CA ASP A 23 14.65 -8.80 17.24
C ASP A 23 16.10 -8.90 16.73
N ASP A 24 16.31 -9.59 15.60
CA ASP A 24 17.63 -9.81 14.98
C ASP A 24 17.96 -8.81 13.86
N GLY A 25 17.23 -7.71 13.77
CA GLY A 25 17.41 -6.68 12.74
C GLY A 25 16.29 -6.67 11.70
N VAL A 26 16.62 -6.37 10.44
CA VAL A 26 15.61 -6.22 9.38
C VAL A 26 15.14 -7.58 8.91
N GLU A 27 13.83 -7.83 9.03
CA GLU A 27 13.17 -9.07 8.64
C GLU A 27 12.08 -8.84 7.60
N MET A 28 11.63 -9.94 6.98
CA MET A 28 10.47 -9.98 6.10
C MET A 28 9.41 -10.89 6.70
N VAL A 29 8.22 -10.34 6.97
CA VAL A 29 7.12 -11.10 7.56
C VAL A 29 5.85 -10.88 6.76
N GLU A 30 4.93 -11.83 6.83
CA GLU A 30 3.64 -11.73 6.17
C GLU A 30 2.57 -11.31 7.17
N LEU A 31 2.01 -10.10 7.01
CA LEU A 31 0.97 -9.57 7.89
C LEU A 31 -0.32 -9.25 7.12
N PRO A 32 -1.50 -9.35 7.76
CA PRO A 32 -2.76 -8.84 7.23
C PRO A 32 -2.78 -7.31 7.13
N TRP A 33 -3.40 -6.80 6.06
CA TRP A 33 -3.59 -5.37 5.83
C TRP A 33 -4.88 -4.87 6.49
N GLY A 34 -4.73 -4.11 7.58
CA GLY A 34 -5.86 -3.63 8.37
C GLY A 34 -5.56 -3.58 9.87
N LEU A 35 -5.36 -2.38 10.40
CA LEU A 35 -5.13 -2.15 11.82
C LEU A 35 -6.44 -2.09 12.61
N ARG A 36 -6.37 -2.59 13.84
CA ARG A 36 -7.39 -2.40 14.86
C ARG A 36 -7.53 -0.90 15.22
N PRO A 37 -8.75 -0.38 15.37
CA PRO A 37 -8.98 0.95 15.94
C PRO A 37 -8.55 1.00 17.40
N LYS A 38 -8.07 2.17 17.84
CA LYS A 38 -7.71 2.39 19.25
C LYS A 38 -8.96 2.55 20.12
N GLU A 39 -9.98 3.22 19.59
CA GLU A 39 -11.25 3.43 20.29
C GLU A 39 -12.12 2.16 20.26
N PRO A 40 -12.78 1.81 21.38
CA PRO A 40 -13.80 0.77 21.40
C PRO A 40 -14.90 1.04 20.36
N GLY A 41 -15.27 0.04 19.58
CA GLY A 41 -16.31 0.15 18.54
C GLY A 41 -15.89 0.88 17.26
N GLY A 42 -14.64 1.32 17.14
CA GLY A 42 -14.13 1.88 15.89
C GLY A 42 -14.16 0.86 14.74
N ARG A 43 -14.07 1.35 13.50
CA ARG A 43 -13.92 0.50 12.32
C ARG A 43 -12.44 0.21 12.04
N PRO A 44 -12.07 -1.00 11.63
CA PRO A 44 -10.72 -1.28 11.15
C PRO A 44 -10.34 -0.39 9.98
N PHE A 45 -9.06 -0.05 9.88
CA PHE A 45 -8.55 0.83 8.83
C PHE A 45 -7.21 0.31 8.31
N ASN A 46 -7.00 0.43 7.01
CA ASN A 46 -5.82 -0.04 6.29
C ASN A 46 -4.99 1.12 5.71
N LEU A 47 -5.53 2.33 5.74
CA LEU A 47 -4.88 3.56 5.28
C LEU A 47 -4.81 4.59 6.40
N VAL A 48 -3.68 5.28 6.46
CA VAL A 48 -3.39 6.28 7.50
C VAL A 48 -2.87 7.55 6.82
N ARG A 49 -3.46 8.71 7.12
CA ARG A 49 -2.90 10.00 6.66
C ARG A 49 -1.53 10.21 7.29
N GLY A 50 -0.50 10.51 6.49
CA GLY A 50 0.89 10.68 6.95
C GLY A 50 1.28 12.12 7.29
N GLU A 51 0.72 13.11 6.59
CA GLU A 51 1.12 14.52 6.72
C GLU A 51 0.83 15.07 8.13
N GLY A 52 1.79 15.83 8.67
CA GLY A 52 1.67 16.45 10.00
C GLY A 52 1.68 15.46 11.17
N ARG A 53 2.11 14.21 10.94
CA ARG A 53 2.18 13.17 11.96
C ARG A 53 3.57 12.63 12.12
N THR A 54 3.84 12.14 13.33
CA THR A 54 5.07 11.46 13.69
C THR A 54 4.84 9.96 13.84
N PHE A 55 5.82 9.17 13.44
CA PHE A 55 5.79 7.71 13.56
C PHE A 55 7.07 7.23 14.26
N PRO A 56 7.18 7.39 15.59
CA PRO A 56 8.43 7.14 16.32
C PRO A 56 8.80 5.65 16.47
N SER A 57 7.89 4.74 16.10
CA SER A 57 8.13 3.29 16.20
C SER A 57 7.22 2.54 15.23
N HIS A 58 7.47 1.22 15.11
CA HIS A 58 6.68 0.29 14.31
C HIS A 58 6.52 0.72 12.85
N ARG A 59 7.55 1.34 12.29
CA ARG A 59 7.65 1.61 10.85
C ARG A 59 7.90 0.31 10.11
N CYS A 60 7.22 0.14 8.99
CA CYS A 60 7.50 -0.95 8.06
C CYS A 60 7.42 -0.45 6.61
N LEU A 61 7.84 -1.30 5.69
CA LEU A 61 7.81 -1.06 4.26
C LEU A 61 7.03 -2.18 3.57
N VAL A 62 6.24 -1.81 2.58
CA VAL A 62 5.51 -2.79 1.76
C VAL A 62 6.08 -2.74 0.34
N PRO A 63 6.83 -3.76 -0.13
CA PRO A 63 7.37 -3.77 -1.49
C PRO A 63 6.24 -3.89 -2.52
N ALA A 64 6.27 -3.04 -3.55
CA ALA A 64 5.32 -3.07 -4.66
C ALA A 64 5.98 -2.69 -5.98
N SER A 65 5.58 -3.35 -7.07
CA SER A 65 5.99 -2.97 -8.43
C SER A 65 5.07 -1.89 -9.03
N GLU A 66 3.81 -1.87 -8.61
CA GLU A 66 2.79 -0.92 -8.99
C GLU A 66 1.69 -0.88 -7.92
N PHE A 67 0.90 0.20 -7.87
CA PHE A 67 -0.40 0.19 -7.18
C PHE A 67 -1.55 0.33 -8.17
N ARG A 68 -2.70 -0.25 -7.82
CA ARG A 68 -3.91 -0.20 -8.63
C ARG A 68 -5.03 0.52 -7.89
N LEU A 69 -5.67 1.46 -8.57
CA LEU A 69 -6.80 2.23 -8.05
C LEU A 69 -7.98 2.13 -9.02
N ALA A 70 -9.19 1.92 -8.49
CA ALA A 70 -10.41 2.11 -9.25
C ALA A 70 -10.82 3.59 -9.28
N HIS A 71 -11.28 4.08 -10.43
CA HIS A 71 -11.88 5.40 -10.58
C HIS A 71 -12.97 5.32 -11.64
N ARG A 72 -14.21 5.70 -11.28
CA ARG A 72 -15.39 5.69 -12.18
C ARG A 72 -15.59 4.36 -12.93
N GLY A 73 -15.48 3.24 -12.21
CA GLY A 73 -15.67 1.90 -12.78
C GLY A 73 -14.50 1.38 -13.62
N GLN A 74 -13.41 2.13 -13.72
CA GLN A 74 -12.20 1.77 -14.46
C GLN A 74 -11.02 1.61 -13.52
N ARG A 75 -10.21 0.55 -13.72
CA ARG A 75 -8.98 0.31 -12.95
C ARG A 75 -7.77 0.90 -13.64
N TYR A 76 -6.86 1.47 -12.86
CA TYR A 76 -5.60 2.07 -13.33
C TYR A 76 -4.43 1.52 -12.52
N ALA A 77 -3.34 1.18 -13.19
CA ALA A 77 -2.06 0.82 -12.57
C ALA A 77 -1.08 1.99 -12.63
N PHE A 78 -0.34 2.19 -11.54
CA PHE A 78 0.67 3.23 -11.38
C PHE A 78 1.98 2.55 -11.02
N SER A 79 2.94 2.59 -11.95
CA SER A 79 4.30 2.06 -11.79
C SER A 79 5.32 3.18 -11.96
N LEU A 80 6.55 3.01 -11.47
CA LEU A 80 7.57 4.04 -11.68
C LEU A 80 7.94 4.16 -13.16
N ALA A 81 8.06 5.39 -13.64
CA ALA A 81 8.33 5.66 -15.06
C ALA A 81 9.68 5.11 -15.56
N ASP A 82 10.65 4.96 -14.64
CA ASP A 82 11.98 4.38 -14.89
C ASP A 82 12.02 2.85 -14.84
N GLY A 83 10.90 2.18 -14.52
CA GLY A 83 10.78 0.73 -14.48
C GLY A 83 11.32 0.06 -13.21
N ASP A 84 11.77 0.83 -12.20
CA ASP A 84 12.10 0.27 -10.89
C ASP A 84 10.82 -0.04 -10.09
N TRP A 85 10.99 -0.73 -8.97
CA TRP A 85 9.93 -0.96 -7.98
C TRP A 85 10.21 -0.12 -6.72
N PHE A 86 9.24 -0.07 -5.83
CA PHE A 86 9.26 0.85 -4.68
C PHE A 86 8.68 0.23 -3.43
N TYR A 87 8.74 0.98 -2.34
CA TYR A 87 8.07 0.63 -1.10
C TYR A 87 6.95 1.61 -0.80
N PHE A 88 5.86 1.15 -0.19
CA PHE A 88 5.02 2.04 0.59
C PHE A 88 5.62 2.26 1.96
N ALA A 89 5.66 3.51 2.42
CA ALA A 89 5.83 3.81 3.83
C ALA A 89 4.58 3.33 4.59
N SER A 90 4.79 2.51 5.61
CA SER A 90 3.72 1.86 6.35
C SER A 90 4.04 1.82 7.84
N ILE A 91 3.02 1.51 8.63
CA ILE A 91 3.16 1.21 10.05
C ILE A 91 2.53 -0.14 10.36
N TRP A 92 3.07 -0.84 11.35
CA TRP A 92 2.51 -2.07 11.86
C TRP A 92 2.15 -1.96 13.34
N ARG A 93 1.40 -2.93 13.86
CA ARG A 93 1.12 -3.06 15.29
C ARG A 93 1.26 -4.51 15.71
N PRO A 94 1.76 -4.77 16.94
CA PRO A 94 1.76 -6.10 17.51
C PRO A 94 0.34 -6.59 17.73
N ALA A 95 0.20 -7.90 17.94
CA ALA A 95 -1.07 -8.52 18.23
C ALA A 95 -1.68 -7.94 19.52
N SER A 96 -2.99 -7.85 19.56
CA SER A 96 -3.74 -7.45 20.76
C SER A 96 -4.92 -8.40 20.96
N ALA A 97 -5.61 -8.34 22.10
CA ALA A 97 -6.71 -9.26 22.40
C ALA A 97 -7.72 -9.36 21.25
N GLY A 98 -7.74 -10.51 20.56
CA GLY A 98 -8.62 -10.79 19.42
C GLY A 98 -8.21 -10.16 18.08
N TRP A 99 -7.02 -9.58 17.95
CA TRP A 99 -6.52 -8.99 16.70
C TRP A 99 -5.08 -9.42 16.42
N PRO A 100 -4.76 -9.95 15.23
CA PRO A 100 -3.41 -10.36 14.89
C PRO A 100 -2.47 -9.15 14.79
N GLU A 101 -1.16 -9.43 14.68
CA GLU A 101 -0.25 -8.42 14.13
C GLU A 101 -0.76 -7.99 12.75
N ALA A 102 -0.73 -6.70 12.46
CA ALA A 102 -1.27 -6.17 11.22
C ALA A 102 -0.56 -4.88 10.82
N TYR A 103 -0.76 -4.43 9.58
CA TYR A 103 -0.18 -3.19 9.09
C TYR A 103 -1.19 -2.29 8.39
N ALA A 104 -0.83 -1.01 8.25
CA ALA A 104 -1.54 -0.03 7.44
C ALA A 104 -0.54 0.77 6.60
N ILE A 105 -0.95 1.17 5.41
CA ILE A 105 -0.15 1.97 4.48
C ILE A 105 -0.38 3.45 4.78
N LEU A 106 0.69 4.24 4.78
CA LEU A 106 0.59 5.68 4.88
C LEU A 106 0.18 6.28 3.53
N THR A 107 -0.63 7.31 3.59
CA THR A 107 -1.07 8.09 2.43
C THR A 107 -0.55 9.51 2.52
N VAL A 108 -0.41 10.15 1.37
CA VAL A 108 -0.05 11.57 1.19
C VAL A 108 -0.99 12.20 0.17
N ALA A 109 -0.94 13.53 0.03
CA ALA A 109 -1.57 14.23 -1.08
C ALA A 109 -1.11 13.64 -2.42
N ALA A 110 -2.04 13.48 -3.36
CA ALA A 110 -1.74 12.95 -4.68
C ALA A 110 -0.82 13.88 -5.48
N ASN A 111 0.10 13.27 -6.23
CA ASN A 111 0.89 13.99 -7.23
C ASN A 111 0.04 14.28 -8.49
N ALA A 112 0.62 14.99 -9.46
CA ALA A 112 -0.10 15.45 -10.65
C ALA A 112 -0.71 14.31 -11.50
N GLU A 113 -0.13 13.12 -11.46
CA GLU A 113 -0.62 11.93 -12.17
C GLU A 113 -1.78 11.26 -11.42
N VAL A 114 -1.67 11.08 -10.11
CA VAL A 114 -2.71 10.42 -9.30
C VAL A 114 -3.90 11.35 -9.02
N ALA A 115 -3.67 12.67 -8.89
CA ALA A 115 -4.68 13.69 -8.58
C ALA A 115 -5.81 13.79 -9.62
N ARG A 116 -5.61 13.20 -10.81
CA ARG A 116 -6.65 13.09 -11.84
C ARG A 116 -7.73 12.07 -11.48
N TYR A 117 -7.43 11.16 -10.55
CA TYR A 117 -8.27 10.03 -10.17
C TYR A 117 -8.67 10.10 -8.69
N HIS A 118 -7.74 10.48 -7.81
CA HIS A 118 -7.92 10.51 -6.36
C HIS A 118 -7.11 11.65 -5.74
N ASP A 119 -7.65 12.32 -4.72
CA ASP A 119 -6.96 13.41 -4.01
C ASP A 119 -5.76 12.93 -3.17
N ARG A 120 -5.70 11.63 -2.89
CA ARG A 120 -4.65 11.00 -2.09
C ARG A 120 -4.04 9.81 -2.80
N GLN A 121 -2.79 9.57 -2.49
CA GLN A 121 -2.03 8.40 -2.95
C GLN A 121 -1.30 7.75 -1.78
N MET A 122 -0.76 6.56 -2.01
CA MET A 122 0.13 5.91 -1.05
C MET A 122 1.48 6.66 -1.01
N ALA A 123 2.07 6.72 0.18
CA ALA A 123 3.39 7.29 0.40
C ALA A 123 4.44 6.37 -0.22
N VAL A 124 4.90 6.71 -1.43
CA VAL A 124 5.87 5.91 -2.18
C VAL A 124 7.29 6.34 -1.85
N LEU A 125 8.09 5.40 -1.36
CA LEU A 125 9.51 5.55 -1.09
C LEU A 125 10.33 4.83 -2.17
N ARG A 126 11.33 5.53 -2.71
CA ARG A 126 12.32 4.89 -3.59
C ARG A 126 13.15 3.91 -2.77
N ARG A 127 13.69 2.88 -3.41
CA ARG A 127 14.47 1.81 -2.74
C ARG A 127 15.66 2.34 -1.94
N ARG A 128 16.29 3.43 -2.39
CA ARG A 128 17.37 4.12 -1.68
C ARG A 128 16.95 4.72 -0.34
N GLN A 129 15.67 5.05 -0.19
CA GLN A 129 15.09 5.67 1.02
C GLN A 129 14.57 4.63 2.02
N ARG A 130 14.74 3.32 1.75
CA ARG A 130 14.19 2.27 2.62
C ARG A 130 14.71 2.39 4.05
N MET A 131 16.01 2.61 4.21
CA MET A 131 16.66 2.71 5.51
C MET A 131 16.43 4.10 6.12
N GLU A 132 16.30 5.15 5.30
CA GLU A 132 15.88 6.48 5.77
C GLU A 132 14.56 6.41 6.56
N TRP A 133 13.62 5.57 6.10
CA TRP A 133 12.36 5.33 6.80
C TRP A 133 12.53 4.44 8.04
N LEU A 134 13.16 3.27 7.89
CA LEU A 134 13.29 2.30 8.98
C LEU A 134 14.16 2.80 10.13
N ASP A 135 15.23 3.54 9.85
CA ASP A 135 16.23 3.99 10.83
C ASP A 135 15.86 5.34 11.46
N LEU A 136 14.74 5.94 11.05
CA LEU A 136 14.34 7.29 11.45
C LEU A 136 15.41 8.35 11.12
N SER A 137 16.30 8.06 10.16
CA SER A 137 17.44 8.92 9.83
C SER A 137 17.06 10.11 8.95
N ARG A 138 15.79 10.19 8.52
CA ARG A 138 15.25 11.33 7.80
C ARG A 138 13.85 11.72 8.34
N PRO A 139 13.56 13.03 8.45
CA PRO A 139 12.25 13.52 8.88
C PRO A 139 11.08 12.99 8.04
N GLU A 140 9.93 12.78 8.70
CA GLU A 140 8.71 12.30 8.05
C GLU A 140 8.23 13.21 6.93
N ASP A 141 8.29 14.53 7.07
CA ASP A 141 7.83 15.49 6.06
C ASP A 141 8.68 15.47 4.77
N GLU A 142 9.96 15.10 4.89
CA GLU A 142 10.84 14.91 3.73
C GLU A 142 10.61 13.57 3.00
N LEU A 143 10.14 12.54 3.71
CA LEU A 143 9.87 11.20 3.17
C LEU A 143 8.43 11.04 2.69
N LEU A 144 7.46 11.53 3.47
CA LEU A 144 6.03 11.39 3.27
C LEU A 144 5.49 12.55 2.42
N ARG A 145 6.01 12.65 1.20
CA ARG A 145 5.56 13.61 0.17
C ARG A 145 5.27 12.91 -1.15
N PRO A 146 4.38 13.45 -1.99
CA PRO A 146 4.21 12.95 -3.34
C PRO A 146 5.53 12.96 -4.11
N LEU A 147 5.75 11.94 -4.93
CA LEU A 147 6.85 11.96 -5.90
C LEU A 147 6.62 13.10 -6.92
N PRO A 148 7.70 13.66 -7.49
CA PRO A 148 7.60 14.74 -8.47
C PRO A 148 6.80 14.30 -9.71
N ARG A 149 6.30 15.28 -10.45
CA ARG A 149 5.62 15.03 -11.73
C ARG A 149 6.52 14.25 -12.70
N GLY A 150 5.94 13.28 -13.38
CA GLY A 150 6.63 12.35 -14.29
C GLY A 150 7.19 11.13 -13.58
N ALA A 151 6.95 10.97 -12.27
CA ALA A 151 7.45 9.82 -11.52
C ALA A 151 6.68 8.53 -11.83
N PHE A 152 5.39 8.64 -12.21
CA PHE A 152 4.57 7.46 -12.50
C PHE A 152 4.23 7.35 -13.99
N ARG A 153 4.34 6.12 -14.51
CA ARG A 153 3.63 5.67 -15.69
C ARG A 153 2.24 5.20 -15.26
N VAL A 154 1.21 5.66 -15.95
CA VAL A 154 -0.18 5.29 -15.67
C VAL A 154 -0.71 4.44 -16.81
N GLU A 155 -1.24 3.27 -16.47
CA GLU A 155 -1.85 2.33 -17.42
C GLU A 155 -3.31 2.09 -17.06
N ARG A 156 -4.19 2.15 -18.06
CA ARG A 156 -5.60 1.77 -17.88
C ARG A 156 -5.73 0.26 -18.04
N LEU A 157 -6.21 -0.42 -17.00
CA LEU A 157 -6.35 -1.87 -16.99
C LEU A 157 -7.71 -2.29 -17.56
N PHE A 158 -7.75 -3.08 -18.62
CA PHE A 158 -9.01 -3.65 -19.09
C PHE A 158 -9.48 -4.75 -18.14
N THR A 159 -10.58 -4.53 -17.42
CA THR A 159 -11.28 -5.62 -16.73
C THR A 159 -12.05 -6.43 -17.75
N GLN A 160 -11.69 -7.70 -17.94
CA GLN A 160 -12.54 -8.63 -18.67
C GLN A 160 -13.85 -8.78 -17.86
N PRO A 161 -15.04 -8.68 -18.49
CA PRO A 161 -16.27 -9.02 -17.80
C PRO A 161 -16.15 -10.48 -17.31
N ALA A 162 -16.60 -10.75 -16.08
CA ALA A 162 -16.68 -12.12 -15.58
C ALA A 162 -17.33 -13.01 -16.66
N PRO A 163 -16.78 -14.21 -16.96
CA PRO A 163 -17.40 -15.09 -17.92
C PRO A 163 -18.84 -15.34 -17.49
N LYS A 164 -19.80 -14.97 -18.35
CA LYS A 164 -21.21 -15.32 -18.14
C LYS A 164 -21.27 -16.84 -18.04
N HIS A 165 -21.83 -17.35 -16.94
CA HIS A 165 -22.13 -18.77 -16.76
C HIS A 165 -22.71 -19.30 -18.08
N GLN A 166 -22.00 -20.23 -18.73
CA GLN A 166 -22.58 -20.99 -19.82
C GLN A 166 -23.63 -21.90 -19.19
N GLU A 167 -24.89 -21.67 -19.54
CA GLU A 167 -25.96 -22.62 -19.22
C GLU A 167 -25.56 -24.01 -19.77
N PRO A 168 -25.74 -25.08 -18.98
CA PRO A 168 -25.42 -26.42 -19.46
C PRO A 168 -26.31 -26.75 -20.66
N ARG A 169 -25.69 -27.19 -21.75
CA ARG A 169 -26.43 -27.72 -22.92
C ARG A 169 -27.29 -28.89 -22.45
N PRO A 170 -28.58 -28.96 -22.85
CA PRO A 170 -29.38 -30.14 -22.60
C PRO A 170 -28.78 -31.33 -23.37
N THR A 171 -28.52 -32.41 -22.67
CA THR A 171 -28.14 -33.71 -23.24
C THR A 171 -29.32 -34.25 -24.04
N ALA A 172 -29.09 -34.60 -25.30
CA ALA A 172 -30.04 -35.33 -26.13
C ALA A 172 -30.09 -36.81 -25.74
#